data_AF-A0A4R2A332-F1
#
_entry.id   AF-A0A4R2A332-F1
#
_cell.length_a   1.000
_cell.length_b   1.000
_cell.length_c   1.000
_cell.angle_alpha   90.00
_cell.angle_beta   90.00
_cell.angle_gamma   90.00
#
_symmetry.space_group_name_H-M   'P 1'
#
loop_
_entity.id
_entity.type
_entity.pdbx_description
1 polymer ?
#
loop_
_entity_poly.entity_id
_entity_poly.type
_entity_poly.pdbx_seq_one_letter_code
_entity_poly.pdbx_strand_id
1 'polypeptide(L)' 'MLTFRDSAREDFNRVAAFPANASEAFYMFPKGTFPVEPQFLYELSLTSRVPTIIEYNGEPVGYSNLYDGLNHTT' A
#
# COMPACT_ATOMS: atom_id res chain seq x y z
N MET A 1 -18.41 -7.16 7.09
CA MET A 1 -18.64 -5.69 7.11
C MET A 1 -17.32 -5.02 6.74
N LEU A 2 -17.36 -3.96 5.91
CA LEU A 2 -16.16 -3.19 5.57
C LEU A 2 -15.93 -2.07 6.60
N THR A 3 -14.70 -1.95 7.09
CA THR A 3 -14.24 -0.87 7.97
C THR A 3 -12.92 -0.31 7.45
N PHE A 4 -12.48 0.84 8.00
CA PHE A 4 -11.20 1.44 7.64
C PHE A 4 -10.51 2.01 8.89
N ARG A 5 -9.18 2.06 8.84
CA ARG A 5 -8.32 2.65 9.88
C ARG A 5 -6.97 3.08 9.29
N ASP A 6 -6.20 3.84 10.05
CA ASP A 6 -4.80 4.12 9.71
C ASP A 6 -4.00 2.81 9.64
N SER A 7 -3.03 2.77 8.71
CA SER A 7 -2.10 1.65 8.61
C SER A 7 -1.16 1.60 9.80
N ALA A 8 -0.91 0.38 10.29
CA ALA A 8 0.14 0.06 11.23
C ALA A 8 1.28 -0.70 10.52
N ARG A 9 2.43 -0.83 11.18
CA ARG A 9 3.61 -1.50 10.59
C ARG A 9 3.31 -2.94 10.20
N GLU A 10 2.52 -3.62 11.01
CA GLU A 10 2.21 -5.05 10.91
C GLU A 10 1.36 -5.37 9.67
N ASP A 11 0.58 -4.39 9.18
CA ASP A 11 -0.26 -4.55 8.00
C ASP A 11 0.56 -4.77 6.72
N PHE A 12 1.77 -4.22 6.65
CA PHE A 12 2.55 -4.22 5.42
C PHE A 12 3.04 -5.61 5.01
N ASN A 13 3.09 -6.58 5.93
CA ASN A 13 3.29 -7.99 5.58
C ASN A 13 2.15 -8.50 4.69
N ARG A 14 0.90 -8.12 4.99
CA ARG A 14 -0.28 -8.52 4.23
C ARG A 14 -0.42 -7.71 2.94
N VAL A 15 -0.15 -6.40 3.00
CA VAL A 15 -0.24 -5.50 1.85
C VAL A 15 0.81 -5.82 0.77
N ALA A 16 2.04 -6.16 1.17
CA ALA A 16 3.08 -6.58 0.23
C ALA A 16 2.73 -7.85 -0.55
N ALA A 17 1.84 -8.67 -0.01
CA ALA A 17 1.34 -9.89 -0.64
C ALA A 17 0.06 -9.66 -1.48
N PHE A 18 -0.45 -8.44 -1.60
CA PHE A 18 -1.62 -8.16 -2.44
C PHE A 18 -1.34 -8.37 -3.94
N PRO A 19 -0.22 -7.88 -4.52
CA PRO A 19 0.07 -8.13 -5.92
C PRO A 19 0.40 -9.60 -6.17
N ALA A 20 -0.35 -10.25 -7.05
CA ALA A 20 -0.14 -11.66 -7.41
C ALA A 20 1.01 -11.86 -8.41
N ASN A 21 1.46 -10.79 -9.07
CA ASN A 21 2.48 -10.82 -10.11
C ASN A 21 3.17 -9.45 -10.28
N ALA A 22 4.23 -9.40 -11.08
CA ALA A 22 5.02 -8.20 -11.32
C ALA A 22 4.22 -7.05 -11.97
N SER A 23 3.23 -7.35 -12.81
CA SER A 23 2.39 -6.32 -13.45
C SER A 23 1.50 -5.63 -12.43
N GLU A 24 0.86 -6.39 -11.54
CA GLU A 24 0.08 -5.83 -10.43
C GLU A 24 0.95 -5.03 -9.47
N ALA A 25 2.17 -5.51 -9.17
CA ALA A 25 3.10 -4.79 -8.32
C ALA A 25 3.50 -3.44 -8.96
N PHE A 26 3.73 -3.44 -10.27
CA PHE A 26 4.00 -2.21 -11.02
C PHE A 26 2.82 -1.23 -11.01
N TYR A 27 1.57 -1.71 -11.14
CA TYR A 27 0.39 -0.85 -11.08
C TYR A 27 0.13 -0.29 -9.67
N MET A 28 0.42 -1.06 -8.63
CA MET A 28 0.29 -0.61 -7.24
C MET A 28 1.39 0.39 -6.87
N PHE A 29 2.65 0.08 -7.21
CA PHE A 29 3.82 0.84 -6.80
C PHE A 29 4.92 0.77 -7.88
N PRO A 30 4.89 1.65 -8.89
CA PRO A 30 5.76 1.52 -10.07
C PRO A 30 7.26 1.75 -9.79
N LYS A 31 7.60 2.33 -8.64
CA LYS A 31 9.00 2.49 -8.19
C LYS A 31 9.51 1.30 -7.36
N GLY A 32 8.68 0.28 -7.13
CA GLY A 32 9.00 -0.90 -6.34
C GLY A 32 9.60 -2.06 -7.13
N THR A 33 9.71 -3.21 -6.45
CA THR A 33 10.17 -4.49 -7.00
C THR A 33 9.09 -5.56 -6.87
N PHE A 34 9.27 -6.71 -7.53
CA PHE A 34 8.51 -7.93 -7.29
C PHE A 34 9.46 -9.08 -6.91
N PRO A 35 9.25 -9.79 -5.79
CA PRO A 35 8.25 -9.53 -4.75
C PRO A 35 8.39 -8.15 -4.10
N VAL A 36 7.28 -7.64 -3.56
CA VAL A 36 7.27 -6.36 -2.84
C VAL A 36 7.81 -6.59 -1.43
N GLU A 37 8.75 -5.76 -0.99
CA GLU A 37 9.29 -5.84 0.37
C GLU A 37 8.41 -5.05 1.35
N PRO A 38 7.84 -5.69 2.40
CA PRO A 38 6.97 -5.03 3.39
C PRO A 38 7.59 -3.78 4.02
N GLN A 39 8.89 -3.83 4.30
CA GLN A 39 9.62 -2.72 4.93
C GLN A 39 9.61 -1.46 4.06
N PHE A 40 9.71 -1.59 2.73
CA PHE A 40 9.66 -0.44 1.82
C PHE A 40 8.28 0.20 1.76
N LEU A 41 7.21 -0.61 1.75
CA LEU A 41 5.85 -0.06 1.81
C LEU A 41 5.59 0.69 3.11
N TYR A 42 6.08 0.16 4.25
CA TYR A 42 5.99 0.84 5.52
C TYR A 42 6.77 2.16 5.53
N GLU A 43 8.01 2.18 5.05
CA GLU A 43 8.81 3.42 4.97
C GLU A 43 8.14 4.48 4.08
N LEU A 44 7.53 4.05 2.97
CA LEU A 44 6.76 4.94 2.10
C LEU A 44 5.50 5.47 2.79
N SER A 45 4.82 4.65 3.58
CA SER A 45 3.59 5.07 4.27
C SER A 45 3.84 6.17 5.28
N LEU A 46 5.03 6.21 5.91
CA LEU A 46 5.45 7.28 6.83
C LEU A 46 5.50 8.67 6.19
N THR A 47 5.68 8.73 4.87
CA THR A 47 5.75 9.99 4.11
C THR A 47 4.55 10.21 3.20
N SER A 48 3.67 9.21 3.08
CA SER A 48 2.43 9.31 2.32
C SER A 48 1.34 9.98 3.16
N ARG A 49 0.40 10.66 2.51
CA ARG A 49 -0.78 11.21 3.18
C ARG A 49 -1.84 10.13 3.30
N VAL A 50 -2.58 10.13 4.42
CA VAL A 50 -3.73 9.25 4.69
C VAL A 50 -3.50 7.75 4.37
N PRO A 51 -2.41 7.13 4.82
CA PRO A 51 -2.17 5.69 4.60
C PRO A 51 -3.23 4.87 5.34
N THR A 52 -4.15 4.29 4.59
CA THR A 52 -5.40 3.72 5.08
C THR A 52 -5.47 2.23 4.76
N ILE A 53 -5.83 1.42 5.75
CA ILE A 53 -6.18 0.01 5.57
C ILE A 53 -7.70 -0.13 5.49
N ILE A 54 -8.15 -0.93 4.53
CA ILE A 54 -9.54 -1.39 4.43
C ILE A 54 -9.60 -2.80 4.98
N GLU A 55 -10.52 -3.04 5.91
CA GLU A 55 -10.70 -4.32 6.57
C GLU A 55 -12.04 -4.95 6.19
N TYR A 56 -12.07 -6.26 6.03
CA TYR A 56 -13.30 -7.05 5.94
C TYR A 56 -13.29 -8.09 7.06
N ASN A 57 -14.23 -7.97 8.00
CA ASN A 57 -14.29 -8.83 9.19
C ASN A 57 -12.99 -8.84 10.02
N GLY A 58 -12.32 -7.68 10.13
CA GLY A 58 -11.08 -7.51 10.90
C GLY A 58 -9.80 -7.87 10.15
N GLU A 59 -9.90 -8.40 8.92
CA GLU A 59 -8.74 -8.75 8.11
C GLU A 59 -8.43 -7.65 7.07
N PRO A 60 -7.16 -7.23 6.90
CA PRO A 60 -6.77 -6.30 5.84
C PRO A 60 -7.04 -6.89 4.45
N VAL A 61 -7.90 -6.21 3.68
CA VAL A 61 -8.27 -6.58 2.31
C VAL A 61 -7.92 -5.50 1.28
N GLY A 62 -7.50 -4.32 1.74
CA GLY A 62 -7.06 -3.25 0.86
C GLY A 62 -6.17 -2.25 1.59
N TYR A 63 -5.38 -1.52 0.81
CA TYR A 63 -4.53 -0.43 1.27
C TYR A 63 -4.56 0.68 0.23
N SER A 64 -4.60 1.93 0.70
CA SER A 64 -4.50 3.11 -0.16
C SER A 64 -3.80 4.23 0.57
N ASN A 65 -3.14 5.12 -0.16
CA ASN A 65 -2.55 6.35 0.33
C ASN A 65 -2.62 7.43 -0.73
N LEU A 66 -2.29 8.66 -0.36
CA LEU A 66 -2.07 9.76 -1.30
C LEU A 66 -0.58 10.10 -1.30
N TYR A 67 0.06 9.90 -2.44
CA TYR A 67 1.46 10.27 -2.66
C TYR A 67 1.52 11.57 -3.48
N ASP A 68 2.47 12.45 -3.16
CA ASP A 68 2.62 13.77 -3.81
C ASP A 68 3.20 13.69 -5.25
N GLY A 69 2.91 12.60 -5.98
CA GLY A 69 3.60 12.21 -7.22
C GLY A 69 2.96 12.60 -8.54
N LEU A 70 1.90 13.42 -8.55
CA LEU A 70 1.35 14.00 -9.78
C LEU A 70 1.68 15.50 -9.90
N ASN A 71 2.97 15.85 -9.77
CA ASN A 71 3.47 17.05 -10.42
C ASN A 71 3.55 16.78 -11.92
N HIS A 72 2.44 16.99 -12.63
CA HIS A 72 2.46 17.14 -14.08
C HIS A 72 3.15 18.48 -14.39
N THR A 73 4.48 18.53 -14.41
CA THR A 73 5.17 19.54 -15.21
C THR A 73 4.82 19.24 -16.67
N THR A 74 3.92 20.08 -17.19
CA THR A 74 3.54 20.13 -18.60
C THR A 74 4.69 20.72 -19.42
#